data_AF-A0A6N6SUF8-F1
#
_entry.id   AF-A0A6N6SUF8-F1
#
_cell.length_a   1.000
_cell.length_b   1.000
_cell.length_c   1.000
_cell.angle_alpha   90.00
_cell.angle_beta   90.00
_cell.angle_gamma   90.00
#
_symmetry.space_group_name_H-M   'P 1'
#
loop_
_entity.id
_entity.type
_entity.pdbx_description
1 polymer ?
#
loop_
_entity_poly.entity_id
_entity_poly.type
_entity_poly.pdbx_seq_one_letter_code
_entity_poly.pdbx_strand_id
1 'polypeptide(L)'
;MDFKKLGNILLVGGALVLAAAFVWWFSFFSSIMNEVAKVPGGRGDISVFDALSCLYSNSVFCGLISGAARLAGKTAYEPMVFWFGLAALIAGILVRVTAKPSDAK
;
A
#
# COMPACT_ATOMS: atom_id res chain seq x y z
N MET A 1 26.36 -16.70 -6.55
CA MET A 1 25.39 -15.85 -5.82
C MET A 1 24.24 -16.74 -5.39
N ASP A 2 23.94 -16.84 -4.09
CA ASP A 2 22.87 -17.72 -3.59
C ASP A 2 21.48 -17.17 -3.94
N PHE A 3 20.86 -17.72 -4.99
CA PHE A 3 19.51 -17.37 -5.41
C PHE A 3 18.47 -17.56 -4.29
N LYS A 4 18.69 -18.53 -3.39
CA LYS A 4 17.87 -18.72 -2.17
C LYS A 4 17.94 -17.52 -1.22
N LYS A 5 19.13 -16.95 -1.03
CA LYS A 5 19.37 -15.81 -0.13
C LYS A 5 18.81 -14.53 -0.75
N LEU A 6 18.99 -14.35 -2.06
CA LEU A 6 18.44 -13.25 -2.83
C LEU A 6 16.90 -13.25 -2.80
N GLY A 7 16.29 -14.42 -3.05
CA GLY A 7 14.84 -14.60 -2.98
C GLY A 7 14.28 -14.30 -1.59
N ASN A 8 14.96 -14.72 -0.52
CA ASN A 8 14.52 -14.42 0.84
C ASN A 8 14.59 -12.92 1.17
N ILE A 9 15.65 -12.23 0.75
CA ILE A 9 15.78 -10.77 0.94
C ILE A 9 14.70 -10.02 0.17
N LEU A 10 14.42 -10.40 -1.09
CA LEU A 10 13.34 -9.78 -1.86
C LEU A 10 11.96 -10.02 -1.25
N LEU A 11 11.72 -11.22 -0.71
CA LEU A 11 10.44 -11.60 -0.12
C LEU A 11 10.20 -10.85 1.21
N VAL A 12 11.22 -10.82 2.08
CA VAL A 12 11.16 -10.07 3.35
C VAL A 12 11.12 -8.56 3.07
N GLY A 13 11.95 -8.07 2.15
CA GLY A 13 11.97 -6.67 1.75
C GLY A 13 10.63 -6.22 1.16
N GLY A 14 10.07 -6.98 0.22
CA GLY A 14 8.76 -6.72 -0.36
C GLY A 14 7.64 -6.74 0.69
N ALA A 15 7.68 -7.70 1.62
CA ALA A 15 6.71 -7.76 2.72
C ALA A 15 6.80 -6.56 3.66
N LEU A 16 8.01 -6.11 4.00
CA LEU A 16 8.23 -4.92 4.82
C LEU A 16 7.76 -3.64 4.11
N VAL A 17 8.03 -3.50 2.82
CA VAL A 17 7.56 -2.37 2.02
C VAL A 17 6.03 -2.35 1.94
N LEU A 18 5.39 -3.51 1.72
CA LEU A 18 3.93 -3.62 1.74
C LEU A 18 3.34 -3.27 3.10
N ALA A 19 3.93 -3.75 4.20
CA ALA A 19 3.49 -3.42 5.55
C ALA A 19 3.62 -1.91 5.81
N ALA A 20 4.74 -1.31 5.42
CA ALA A 20 4.95 0.13 5.54
C ALA A 20 3.95 0.94 4.71
N ALA A 21 3.63 0.49 3.48
CA ALA A 21 2.60 1.11 2.64
C ALA A 21 1.22 1.04 3.32
N PHE A 22 0.86 -0.11 3.91
CA PHE A 22 -0.41 -0.30 4.60
C PHE A 22 -0.52 0.58 5.85
N VAL A 23 0.55 0.65 6.65
CA VAL A 23 0.61 1.50 7.85
C VAL A 23 0.53 2.99 7.47
N TRP A 24 1.24 3.40 6.42
CA TRP A 24 1.18 4.78 5.92
C TRP A 24 -0.23 5.12 5.43
N TRP A 25 -0.83 4.28 4.60
CA TRP A 25 -2.20 4.45 4.14
C TRP A 25 -3.18 4.57 5.32
N PHE A 26 -3.09 3.66 6.29
CA PHE A 26 -3.97 3.65 7.46
C PHE A 26 -3.79 4.91 8.32
N SER A 27 -2.55 5.34 8.55
CA SER A 27 -2.26 6.56 9.32
C SER A 27 -2.79 7.81 8.62
N PHE A 28 -2.62 7.91 7.31
CA PHE A 28 -3.11 9.02 6.49
C PHE A 28 -4.65 9.12 6.53
N PHE A 29 -5.34 8.03 6.21
CA PHE A 29 -6.80 8.01 6.19
C PHE A 29 -7.40 8.17 7.60
N SER A 30 -6.79 7.58 8.62
CA SER A 30 -7.23 7.78 10.01
C SER A 30 -7.09 9.23 10.46
N SER A 31 -6.02 9.93 10.04
CA SER A 31 -5.87 11.36 10.34
C SER A 31 -6.96 12.18 9.63
N ILE A 32 -7.22 11.92 8.35
CA ILE A 32 -8.25 12.63 7.57
C ILE A 32 -9.64 12.38 8.16
N MET A 33 -9.98 11.12 8.44
CA MET A 33 -11.28 10.73 9.00
C MET A 33 -11.52 11.37 10.36
N ASN A 34 -10.49 11.47 11.20
CA ASN A 34 -10.60 12.18 12.48
C ASN A 34 -10.83 13.69 12.29
N GLU A 35 -10.21 14.33 11.30
CA GLU A 35 -10.47 15.75 11.04
C GLU A 35 -11.87 15.97 10.46
N VAL A 36 -12.30 15.14 9.51
CA VAL A 36 -13.64 15.21 8.91
C VAL A 36 -14.74 14.94 9.94
N ALA A 37 -14.51 14.00 10.88
CA ALA A 37 -15.44 13.70 11.96
C ALA A 37 -15.62 14.84 12.97
N LYS A 38 -14.66 15.77 13.07
CA LYS A 38 -14.77 16.97 13.91
C LYS A 38 -15.60 18.08 13.25
N VAL A 39 -15.79 18.03 11.94
CA VAL A 39 -16.59 19.03 11.22
C VAL A 39 -18.08 18.72 11.39
N PRO A 40 -18.91 19.66 11.89
CA PRO A 40 -20.36 19.47 11.95
C PRO A 40 -20.92 19.20 10.56
N GLY A 41 -21.49 18.00 10.34
CA GLY A 41 -22.01 17.56 9.03
C GLY A 41 -21.06 16.68 8.19
N GLY A 42 -19.81 16.50 8.59
CA GLY A 42 -18.81 15.69 7.86
C GLY A 42 -18.94 14.17 8.01
N ARG A 43 -19.88 13.69 8.84
CA ARG A 43 -20.04 12.26 9.17
C ARG A 43 -20.74 11.42 8.10
N GLY A 44 -21.29 12.04 7.05
CA GLY A 44 -22.01 11.33 6.00
C GLY A 44 -21.05 10.61 5.04
N ASP A 45 -21.13 9.28 5.03
CA ASP A 45 -20.81 8.42 3.88
C ASP A 45 -19.34 8.09 3.56
N ILE A 46 -18.35 8.45 4.38
CA ILE A 46 -16.98 7.95 4.14
C ILE A 46 -16.81 6.56 4.77
N SER A 47 -16.98 5.52 3.96
CA SER A 47 -16.75 4.15 4.39
C SER A 47 -15.27 3.76 4.27
N VAL A 48 -14.81 2.90 5.18
CA VAL A 48 -13.45 2.32 5.10
C VAL A 48 -13.28 1.52 3.81
N PHE A 49 -14.36 0.99 3.24
CA PHE A 49 -14.35 0.28 1.96
C PHE A 49 -14.00 1.19 0.77
N ASP A 50 -14.44 2.45 0.78
CA ASP A 50 -14.05 3.43 -0.25
C ASP A 50 -12.58 3.82 -0.11
N ALA A 51 -12.11 3.90 1.14
CA ALA A 51 -10.70 4.12 1.44
C ALA A 51 -9.83 2.89 1.04
N LEU A 52 -10.33 1.66 1.13
CA LEU A 52 -9.56 0.49 0.71
C LEU A 52 -9.32 0.49 -0.80
N SER A 53 -10.28 1.00 -1.58
CA SER A 53 -10.08 1.22 -3.02
C SER A 53 -8.92 2.18 -3.29
N CYS A 54 -8.73 3.15 -2.40
CA CYS A 54 -7.63 4.10 -2.41
C CYS A 54 -6.24 3.52 -2.08
N LEU A 55 -6.19 2.33 -1.48
CA LEU A 55 -4.91 1.67 -1.18
C LEU A 55 -4.19 1.23 -2.46
N TYR A 56 -4.95 0.71 -3.43
CA TYR A 56 -4.43 0.09 -4.65
C TYR A 56 -4.85 0.81 -5.94
N SER A 57 -5.88 1.65 -5.91
CA SER A 57 -6.42 2.34 -7.08
C SER A 57 -6.63 3.82 -6.82
N ASN A 58 -6.38 4.64 -7.84
CA ASN A 58 -6.59 6.08 -7.76
C ASN A 58 -8.01 6.43 -8.21
N SER A 59 -9.00 6.10 -7.36
CA SER A 59 -10.39 6.47 -7.61
C SER A 59 -10.59 7.99 -7.55
N VAL A 60 -11.68 8.50 -8.15
CA VAL A 60 -12.02 9.94 -8.12
C VAL A 60 -12.07 10.47 -6.67
N PHE A 61 -12.61 9.66 -5.76
CA PHE A 61 -12.65 9.95 -4.32
C PHE A 61 -11.25 10.09 -3.71
N CYS A 62 -10.33 9.22 -4.13
CA CYS A 62 -8.93 9.28 -3.73
C CYS A 62 -8.23 10.56 -4.16
N GLY A 63 -8.48 10.98 -5.40
CA GLY A 63 -7.96 12.24 -5.95
C GLY A 63 -8.43 13.46 -5.16
N LEU A 64 -9.69 13.45 -4.72
CA LEU A 64 -10.26 14.53 -3.91
C LEU A 64 -9.63 14.60 -2.52
N ILE A 65 -9.49 13.45 -1.82
CA ILE A 65 -8.87 13.40 -0.49
C ILE A 65 -7.39 13.75 -0.56
N SER A 66 -6.66 13.21 -1.53
CA SER A 66 -5.24 13.52 -1.72
C SER A 66 -5.03 14.98 -2.10
N GLY A 67 -5.90 15.56 -2.92
CA GLY A 67 -5.93 16.99 -3.24
C GLY A 67 -6.17 17.85 -2.00
N ALA A 68 -7.21 17.54 -1.21
CA ALA A 68 -7.51 18.24 0.04
C ALA A 68 -6.38 18.13 1.06
N ALA A 69 -5.75 16.96 1.18
CA ALA A 69 -4.62 16.75 2.07
C ALA A 69 -3.39 17.56 1.66
N ARG A 70 -3.07 17.62 0.35
CA ARG A 70 -1.98 18.45 -0.18
C ARG A 70 -2.22 19.93 0.09
N LEU A 71 -3.46 20.39 -0.05
CA LEU A 71 -3.86 21.76 0.31
C LEU A 71 -3.74 22.04 1.82
N ALA A 72 -3.96 21.02 2.65
CA ALA A 72 -3.75 21.08 4.11
C ALA A 72 -2.27 20.89 4.53
N GLY A 73 -1.32 20.83 3.58
CA GLY A 73 0.11 20.63 3.86
C GLY A 73 0.48 19.22 4.33
N LYS A 74 -0.42 18.25 4.19
CA LYS A 74 -0.17 16.84 4.53
C LYS A 74 0.30 16.06 3.31
N THR A 75 1.24 15.15 3.51
CA THR A 75 1.70 14.22 2.46
C THR A 75 0.58 13.23 2.14
N ALA A 76 0.01 13.34 0.94
CA ALA A 76 -0.97 12.38 0.45
C ALA A 76 -0.37 10.99 0.29
N TYR A 77 -1.11 9.95 0.69
CA TYR A 77 -0.74 8.58 0.39
C TYR A 77 -0.73 8.35 -1.13
N GLU A 78 0.29 7.64 -1.62
CA GLU A 78 0.47 7.39 -3.04
C GLU A 78 0.38 5.88 -3.33
N PRO A 79 -0.64 5.42 -4.10
CA PRO A 79 -0.88 3.99 -4.34
C PRO A 79 0.30 3.27 -5.00
N MET A 80 1.19 4.00 -5.67
CA MET A 80 2.38 3.44 -6.31
C MET A 80 3.29 2.69 -5.31
N VAL A 81 3.37 3.14 -4.06
CA VAL A 81 4.23 2.49 -3.04
C VAL A 81 3.75 1.07 -2.74
N PHE A 82 2.42 0.85 -2.70
CA PHE A 82 1.83 -0.48 -2.58
C PHE A 82 2.17 -1.36 -3.78
N TRP A 83 2.07 -0.83 -5.01
CA TRP A 83 2.42 -1.57 -6.22
C TRP A 83 3.91 -1.92 -6.30
N PHE A 84 4.80 -1.03 -5.86
CA PHE A 84 6.23 -1.33 -5.77
C PHE A 84 6.51 -2.46 -4.77
N GLY A 85 5.88 -2.41 -3.59
CA GLY A 85 5.99 -3.49 -2.61
C GLY A 85 5.44 -4.82 -3.15
N LEU A 86 4.29 -4.79 -3.82
CA LEU A 86 3.65 -5.96 -4.41
C LEU A 86 4.50 -6.56 -5.53
N ALA A 87 5.03 -5.73 -6.44
CA ALA A 87 5.89 -6.16 -7.52
C ALA A 87 7.19 -6.78 -6.99
N ALA A 88 7.81 -6.19 -5.97
CA ALA A 88 9.00 -6.73 -5.31
C ALA A 88 8.71 -8.08 -4.64
N LEU A 89 7.55 -8.21 -3.98
CA LEU A 89 7.13 -9.46 -3.35
C LEU A 89 6.87 -10.56 -4.38
N ILE A 90 6.17 -10.24 -5.48
CA ILE A 90 5.93 -11.18 -6.60
C ILE A 90 7.25 -11.60 -7.23
N ALA A 91 8.16 -10.66 -7.50
CA ALA A 91 9.49 -10.98 -8.02
C ALA A 91 10.28 -11.89 -7.07
N GLY A 92 10.22 -11.64 -5.76
CA GLY A 92 10.83 -12.50 -4.75
C GLY A 92 10.27 -13.91 -4.72
N ILE A 93 8.93 -14.06 -4.84
CA ILE A 93 8.26 -15.35 -4.96
C ILE A 93 8.70 -16.07 -6.23
N LEU A 94 8.68 -15.39 -7.39
CA LEU A 94 9.07 -15.99 -8.68
C LEU A 94 10.52 -16.48 -8.65
N VAL A 95 11.45 -15.68 -8.11
CA VAL A 95 12.85 -16.10 -7.94
C VAL A 95 12.94 -17.31 -7.02
N ARG A 96 12.17 -17.36 -5.93
CA ARG A 96 12.19 -18.49 -4.99
C ARG A 96 11.57 -19.77 -5.58
N VAL A 97 10.51 -19.65 -6.38
CA VAL A 97 9.83 -20.77 -7.04
C VAL A 97 10.68 -21.32 -8.17
N THR A 98 11.25 -20.46 -9.02
CA THR A 98 12.14 -20.88 -10.13
C THR A 98 13.50 -21.37 -9.64
N ALA A 99 13.98 -20.90 -8.48
CA ALA A 99 15.17 -21.43 -7.83
C ALA A 99 14.92 -22.75 -7.05
N LYS A 100 13.67 -23.24 -6.97
CA LYS A 100 13.39 -24.60 -6.54
C LYS A 100 13.73 -25.51 -7.73
N PRO A 101 14.79 -26.32 -7.66
CA PRO A 101 15.18 -27.14 -8.80
C PRO A 101 14.03 -28.09 -9.13
N SER A 102 13.76 -28.23 -10.43
CA SER A 102 13.06 -29.36 -11.02
C SER A 102 13.81 -30.65 -10.66
N ASP A 103 13.62 -31.12 -9.43
CA ASP A 103 13.91 -32.48 -9.02
C ASP A 103 12.56 -33.21 -8.98
N ALA A 104 12.07 -33.50 -10.18
CA ALA A 104 11.02 -34.48 -10.43
C ALA A 104 11.54 -35.33 -11.57
N LYS A 105 12.42 -36.26 -11.22
CA LYS A 105 12.71 -37.44 -12.03
C LYS A 105 12.26 -38.67 -11.27
#